data_AF-A0A1Y1YB75-F1
#
_entry.id   AF-A0A1Y1YB75-F1
#
_cell.length_a   1.000
_cell.length_b   1.000
_cell.length_c   1.000
_cell.angle_alpha   90.00
_cell.angle_beta   90.00
_cell.angle_gamma   90.00
#
_symmetry.space_group_name_H-M   'P 1'
#
loop_
_entity.id
_entity.type
_entity.pdbx_description
1 polymer ?
#
loop_
_entity_poly.entity_id
_entity_poly.type
_entity_poly.pdbx_seq_one_letter_code
_entity_poly.pdbx_strand_id
1 'polypeptide(L)'
;MYNSTVCIHLVEDPVVLHGTPDESVGKIVSGFVTFTPTKPLNAKCVTLQLEGKVENHKIKEIWEKITTVNQSWVLWKPSDNEPLLDVKTHQFPF
;
A
#
# COMPACT_ATOMS: atom_id res chain seq x y z
N MET A 1 6.16 23.34 15.43
CA MET A 1 7.11 22.31 14.94
C MET A 1 6.45 21.63 13.76
N TYR A 2 7.05 21.68 12.57
CA TYR A 2 6.50 20.99 11.39
C TYR A 2 6.91 19.52 11.45
N ASN A 3 5.96 18.60 11.29
CA ASN A 3 6.19 17.15 11.27
C ASN A 3 6.29 16.67 9.82
N SER A 4 7.12 15.65 9.57
CA SER A 4 7.13 14.98 8.27
C SER A 4 5.76 14.36 8.03
N THR A 5 5.28 14.44 6.79
CA THR A 5 3.93 13.97 6.45
C THR A 5 4.01 12.82 5.45
N VAL A 6 3.26 11.74 5.72
CA VAL A 6 3.05 10.61 4.81
C VAL A 6 1.54 10.51 4.57
N CYS A 7 1.11 10.52 3.31
CA CYS A 7 -0.28 10.32 2.94
C CYS A 7 -0.38 9.24 1.86
N ILE A 8 -1.40 8.38 1.98
CA ILE A 8 -1.73 7.36 0.98
C ILE A 8 -3.05 7.80 0.34
N HIS A 9 -3.03 8.03 -0.97
CA HIS A 9 -4.23 8.37 -1.73
C HIS A 9 -4.63 7.15 -2.53
N LEU A 10 -5.82 6.63 -2.26
CA LEU A 10 -6.40 5.53 -3.01
C LEU A 10 -7.22 6.11 -4.17
N VAL A 11 -7.11 5.50 -5.34
CA VAL A 11 -8.04 5.76 -6.45
C VAL A 11 -9.28 4.90 -6.20
N GLU A 12 -10.43 5.54 -6.01
CA GLU A 12 -11.72 4.86 -5.85
C GLU A 12 -12.31 4.46 -7.20
N ASP A 13 -11.59 3.62 -7.95
CA ASP A 13 -12.17 3.02 -9.15
C ASP A 13 -12.90 1.72 -8.75
N PRO A 14 -14.23 1.61 -8.98
CA PRO A 14 -14.95 0.40 -8.64
C PRO A 14 -14.44 -0.76 -9.50
N VAL A 15 -13.85 -1.77 -8.85
CA VAL A 15 -13.44 -2.99 -9.52
C VAL A 15 -14.68 -3.84 -9.77
N VAL A 16 -15.19 -3.83 -11.00
CA VAL A 16 -16.27 -4.71 -11.43
C VAL A 16 -15.69 -6.08 -11.72
N LEU A 17 -16.03 -7.05 -10.87
CA LEU A 17 -15.67 -8.45 -11.07
C LEU A 17 -16.70 -9.10 -11.98
N HIS A 18 -16.26 -9.66 -13.09
CA HIS A 18 -17.10 -10.44 -13.99
C HIS A 18 -16.84 -11.93 -13.77
N GLY A 19 -17.90 -12.73 -13.60
CA GLY A 19 -17.81 -14.19 -13.44
C GLY A 19 -18.31 -14.68 -12.08
N THR A 20 -18.15 -15.97 -11.81
CA THR A 20 -18.43 -16.55 -10.48
C THR A 20 -17.41 -16.03 -9.45
N PRO A 21 -17.67 -16.11 -8.13
CA PRO A 21 -16.71 -15.71 -7.10
C PRO A 21 -15.34 -16.40 -7.24
N ASP A 22 -15.32 -17.63 -7.74
CA ASP A 22 -14.09 -18.40 -8.00
C ASP A 22 -13.31 -17.91 -9.23
N GLU A 23 -13.99 -17.24 -10.17
CA GLU A 23 -13.42 -16.65 -11.40
C GLU A 23 -13.14 -15.14 -11.26
N SER A 24 -13.60 -14.55 -10.16
CA SER A 24 -13.50 -13.12 -9.88
C SER A 24 -12.09 -12.75 -9.43
N VAL A 25 -11.17 -12.55 -10.38
CA VAL A 25 -9.83 -12.02 -10.09
C VAL A 25 -9.93 -10.51 -9.89
N GLY A 26 -10.17 -10.09 -8.65
CA GLY A 26 -10.17 -8.67 -8.31
C GLY A 26 -8.79 -8.16 -8.01
N LYS A 27 -8.25 -7.26 -8.84
CA LYS A 27 -7.04 -6.53 -8.46
C LYS A 27 -6.84 -5.23 -9.23
N ILE A 28 -7.32 -4.12 -8.68
CA ILE A 28 -6.64 -2.82 -8.84
C ILE A 28 -6.83 -2.03 -7.54
N VAL A 29 -5.98 -2.29 -6.54
CA VAL A 29 -5.71 -1.25 -5.53
C VAL A 29 -4.64 -0.38 -6.16
N SER A 30 -5.04 0.80 -6.65
CA SER A 30 -4.13 1.76 -7.25
C SER A 30 -4.20 3.08 -6.50
N GLY A 31 -3.11 3.83 -6.57
CA GLY A 31 -2.99 5.05 -5.81
C GLY A 31 -1.63 5.69 -5.91
N PHE A 32 -1.40 6.63 -5.01
CA PHE A 32 -0.08 7.22 -4.84
C PHE A 32 0.19 7.56 -3.38
N VAL A 33 1.44 7.35 -2.96
CA VAL A 33 1.95 7.77 -1.67
C VAL A 33 2.65 9.11 -1.83
N THR A 34 2.28 10.10 -1.01
CA THR A 34 3.02 11.36 -0.92
C THR A 34 3.82 11.41 0.37
N PHE A 35 5.09 11.80 0.28
CA PHE A 35 5.97 11.97 1.42
C PHE A 35 6.61 13.36 1.38
N THR A 36 6.45 14.13 2.45
CA THR A 36 7.09 15.45 2.61
C THR A 36 7.95 15.42 3.87
N PRO A 37 9.27 15.23 3.75
CA PRO A 37 10.17 15.24 4.88
C PRO A 37 10.47 16.68 5.33
N THR A 38 10.61 16.90 6.63
CA THR A 38 10.95 18.22 7.20
C THR A 38 12.41 18.59 7.05
N LYS A 39 13.27 17.62 6.72
CA LYS A 39 14.70 17.76 6.48
C LYS A 39 15.13 16.70 5.47
N PRO A 40 16.21 16.93 4.70
CA PRO A 40 16.71 15.92 3.77
C PRO A 40 16.93 14.58 4.47
N LEU A 41 16.41 13.50 3.89
CA LEU A 41 16.46 12.15 4.44
C LEU A 41 17.22 11.23 3.48
N ASN A 42 18.23 10.54 3.99
CA ASN A 42 18.89 9.48 3.25
C ASN A 42 18.08 8.19 3.42
N ALA A 43 17.32 7.80 2.39
CA ALA A 43 16.39 6.69 2.39
C ALA A 43 16.91 5.54 1.52
N LYS A 44 16.88 4.31 2.05
CA LYS A 44 17.33 3.11 1.32
C LYS A 44 16.28 2.57 0.34
N CYS A 45 15.01 2.72 0.69
CA CYS A 45 13.87 2.38 -0.14
C CYS A 45 12.61 3.00 0.46
N VAL A 46 11.58 3.13 -0.38
CA VAL A 46 10.20 3.38 0.02
C VAL A 46 9.40 2.15 -0.38
N THR A 47 8.72 1.55 0.58
CA THR A 47 7.94 0.32 0.38
C THR A 47 6.52 0.54 0.89
N LEU A 48 5.53 0.13 0.11
CA LEU A 48 4.13 0.07 0.53
C LEU A 48 3.78 -1.37 0.89
N GLN A 49 3.16 -1.56 2.06
CA GLN A 49 2.68 -2.86 2.50
C GLN A 49 1.17 -2.78 2.71
N LEU A 50 0.43 -3.68 2.06
CA LEU A 50 -0.99 -3.90 2.25
C LEU A 50 -1.19 -5.24 2.95
N GLU A 51 -1.88 -5.20 4.09
CA GLU A 51 -2.31 -6.38 4.83
C GLU A 51 -3.84 -6.38 4.86
N GLY A 52 -4.44 -7.45 4.35
CA GLY A 52 -5.88 -7.71 4.43
C GLY A 52 -6.14 -8.98 5.24
N LYS A 53 -7.21 -9.00 6.01
CA LYS A 53 -7.66 -10.19 6.75
C LYS A 53 -9.07 -10.53 6.32
N VAL A 54 -9.26 -11.77 5.89
CA VAL A 54 -10.59 -12.33 5.65
C VAL A 54 -10.93 -13.23 6.82
N GLU A 55 -11.94 -12.84 7.58
CA GLU A 55 -12.44 -13.59 8.73
C GLU A 55 -13.80 -14.18 8.39
N ASN A 56 -13.95 -15.50 8.50
CA ASN A 56 -15.24 -16.15 8.33
C ASN A 56 -15.86 -16.42 9.71
N HIS A 57 -16.83 -15.58 10.08
CA HIS A 57 -17.53 -15.70 11.36
C HIS A 57 -18.74 -16.63 11.19
N LYS A 58 -18.67 -17.85 11.74
CA LYS A 58 -19.86 -18.72 11.85
C LYS A 58 -20.53 -18.51 13.19
N ILE A 59 -21.85 -18.28 13.17
CA ILE A 59 -22.68 -18.21 14.37
C ILE A 59 -22.70 -19.61 14.99
N LYS A 60 -22.04 -19.73 16.15
CA LYS A 60 -21.92 -20.92 17.02
C LYS A 60 -20.90 -21.98 16.54
N GLU A 61 -19.80 -22.04 17.29
CA GLU A 61 -18.78 -23.10 17.39
C GLU A 61 -17.92 -23.37 16.13
N ILE A 62 -16.80 -22.64 16.10
CA ILE A 62 -15.44 -22.99 15.63
C ILE A 62 -15.31 -23.53 14.20
N TRP A 63 -14.85 -22.66 13.29
CA TRP A 63 -13.58 -22.76 12.54
C TRP A 63 -13.24 -21.36 12.01
N GLU A 64 -12.40 -20.61 12.73
CA GLU A 64 -11.85 -19.33 12.24
C GLU A 64 -10.79 -19.61 11.17
N LYS A 65 -11.19 -19.67 9.90
CA LYS A 65 -10.22 -19.58 8.81
C LYS A 65 -9.92 -18.11 8.58
N ILE A 66 -8.85 -17.62 9.21
CA ILE A 66 -8.29 -16.31 8.91
C ILE A 66 -7.39 -16.46 7.69
N THR A 67 -7.79 -15.85 6.57
CA THR A 67 -6.89 -15.73 5.41
C THR A 67 -6.28 -14.35 5.44
N THR A 68 -4.98 -14.28 5.72
CA THR A 68 -4.23 -13.02 5.63
C THR A 68 -3.66 -12.89 4.22
N VAL A 69 -4.01 -11.80 3.56
CA VAL A 69 -3.42 -11.39 2.28
C VAL A 69 -2.37 -10.34 2.58
N ASN A 70 -1.10 -10.66 2.31
CA ASN A 70 0.01 -9.72 2.42
C ASN A 70 0.53 -9.39 1.03
N GLN A 71 0.57 -8.10 0.71
CA GLN A 71 1.17 -7.60 -0.52
C GLN A 71 2.14 -6.47 -0.21
N SER A 72 3.28 -6.46 -0.89
CA SER A 72 4.32 -5.47 -0.71
C SER A 72 4.80 -4.97 -2.07
N TRP A 73 4.97 -3.66 -2.21
CA TRP A 73 5.48 -2.99 -3.40
C TRP A 73 6.67 -2.12 -3.03
N VAL A 74 7.77 -2.26 -3.77
CA VAL A 74 8.88 -1.31 -3.71
C VAL A 74 8.53 -0.13 -4.60
N LEU A 75 8.18 0.99 -3.98
CA LEU A 75 7.74 2.21 -4.66
C LEU A 75 8.92 3.04 -5.18
N TRP A 76 10.02 3.03 -4.44
CA TRP A 76 11.25 3.67 -4.84
C TRP A 76 12.44 2.97 -4.20
N LYS A 77 13.50 2.81 -4.98
CA LYS A 77 14.80 2.36 -4.52
C LYS A 77 15.83 3.21 -5.26
N PRO A 78 16.69 3.96 -4.54
CA PRO A 78 17.70 4.76 -5.17
C PRO A 78 18.67 3.87 -5.93
N SER A 79 19.09 4.31 -7.11
CA SER A 79 20.34 3.85 -7.70
C SER A 79 21.50 4.33 -6.81
N ASP A 80 22.66 3.66 -6.88
CA ASP A 80 23.78 3.81 -5.94
C ASP A 80 24.28 5.24 -5.69
N ASN A 81 23.82 6.23 -6.47
CA ASN A 81 24.29 7.61 -6.42
C ASN A 81 23.31 8.64 -5.81
N GLU A 82 22.03 8.34 -5.58
CA GLU A 82 21.06 9.36 -5.11
C GLU A 82 20.04 8.85 -4.08
N PRO A 83 20.46 8.46 -2.87
CA PRO A 83 19.55 8.00 -1.83
C PRO A 83 18.87 9.15 -1.05
N LEU A 84 19.01 10.40 -1.51
CA LEU A 84 18.55 11.57 -0.77
C LEU A 84 17.15 12.00 -1.22
N LEU A 85 16.19 11.93 -0.30
CA LEU A 85 14.90 12.60 -0.42
C LEU A 85 15.04 14.01 0.15
N ASP A 86 14.99 15.02 -0.71
CA ASP A 86 15.02 16.43 -0.33
C ASP A 86 13.72 16.85 0.38
N VAL A 87 13.62 18.10 0.81
CA VAL A 87 12.46 18.62 1.56
C VAL A 87 11.20 18.83 0.70
N LYS A 88 11.22 18.47 -0.58
CA LYS A 88 10.04 18.58 -1.44
C LYS A 88 9.05 17.46 -1.13
N THR A 89 7.83 17.62 -1.62
CA THR A 89 6.86 16.54 -1.65
C THR A 89 7.25 15.55 -2.74
N HIS A 90 7.54 14.32 -2.33
CA HIS A 90 7.79 13.19 -3.22
C HIS A 90 6.50 12.41 -3.42
N GLN A 91 6.23 11.98 -4.65
CA GLN A 91 5.05 11.20 -5.00
C GLN A 91 5.46 9.87 -5.61
N PHE A 92 4.86 8.78 -5.11
CA PHE A 92 5.17 7.42 -5.51
C PHE A 92 3.89 6.68 -5.92
N PRO A 93 3.64 6.44 -7.22
CA PRO A 93 2.45 5.71 -7.68
C PRO A 93 2.57 4.19 -7.42
N PHE A 94 1.43 3.51 -7.24
CA PHE A 94 1.33 2.05 -7.08
C PHE A 94 0.05 1.48 -7.69
#